data_AF-A0A2R4BSG3-F1
#
_entry.id   AF-A0A2R4BSG3-F1
#
_cell.length_a   1.000
_cell.length_b   1.000
_cell.length_c   1.000
_cell.angle_alpha   90.00
_cell.angle_beta   90.00
_cell.angle_gamma   90.00
#
_symmetry.space_group_name_H-M   'P 1'
#
loop_
_entity.id
_entity.type
_entity.pdbx_description
1 polymer ?
#
loop_
_entity_poly.entity_id
_entity_poly.type
_entity_poly.pdbx_seq_one_letter_code
_entity_poly.pdbx_strand_id
1 'polypeptide(L)'
;MKTAFLRSSLLSVLIAGSVLQAHAAPDEPSFLPQETCTSVRHEIDAVSAHLRAAQADPAGQAVASDGEAKLALELGAHLDALRANLPAQRTQRAQASLLLSDMRDALSLMRNATHVDARRLAVQRLEEDHRLYNVLLKTLGCADPRPTAL
;
A
#
# COMPACT_ATOMS: atom_id res chain seq x y z
N MET A 1 -44.04 47.68 38.24
CA MET A 1 -43.75 47.22 36.85
C MET A 1 -42.72 46.10 36.93
N LYS A 2 -42.98 45.02 36.19
CA LYS A 2 -42.42 43.67 36.37
C LYS A 2 -41.09 43.52 35.62
N THR A 3 -40.14 42.91 36.31
CA THR A 3 -38.82 42.42 35.89
C THR A 3 -38.91 41.44 34.72
N ALA A 4 -38.13 41.66 33.65
CA ALA A 4 -37.87 40.71 32.59
C ALA A 4 -36.48 40.09 32.76
N PHE A 5 -36.41 38.98 33.50
CA PHE A 5 -35.28 38.05 33.46
C PHE A 5 -35.83 36.70 32.99
N LEU A 6 -35.74 36.43 31.69
CA LEU A 6 -35.94 35.08 31.17
C LEU A 6 -34.64 34.31 31.40
N ARG A 7 -34.59 33.63 32.56
CA ARG A 7 -33.65 32.54 32.84
C ARG A 7 -33.90 31.42 31.83
N SER A 8 -33.00 31.26 30.87
CA SER A 8 -32.98 30.12 29.97
C SER A 8 -32.43 28.91 30.73
N SER A 9 -33.33 28.11 31.30
CA SER A 9 -33.01 26.79 31.86
C SER A 9 -32.84 25.79 30.72
N LEU A 10 -31.64 25.69 30.16
CA LEU A 10 -31.29 24.57 29.30
C LEU A 10 -30.95 23.37 30.18
N LEU A 11 -31.89 22.42 30.21
CA LEU A 11 -31.75 21.10 30.82
C LEU A 11 -30.44 20.45 30.38
N SER A 12 -29.59 20.12 31.36
CA SER A 12 -28.48 19.19 31.18
C SER A 12 -29.05 17.78 31.08
N VAL A 13 -29.12 17.21 29.88
CA VAL A 13 -29.35 15.78 29.70
C VAL A 13 -28.00 15.09 29.82
N LEU A 14 -27.71 14.56 31.02
CA LEU A 14 -26.65 13.58 31.24
C LEU A 14 -27.10 12.25 30.61
N ILE A 15 -26.65 11.96 29.40
CA ILE A 15 -26.62 10.58 28.92
C ILE A 15 -25.34 9.98 29.46
N ALA A 16 -25.46 9.17 30.50
CA ALA A 16 -24.42 8.24 30.92
C ALA A 16 -24.26 7.17 29.84
N GLY A 17 -23.53 7.51 28.78
CA GLY A 17 -22.97 6.54 27.87
C GLY A 17 -21.79 5.89 28.56
N SER A 18 -22.03 4.76 29.22
CA SER A 18 -20.96 3.85 29.65
C SER A 18 -20.21 3.40 28.40
N VAL A 19 -19.14 4.13 28.04
CA VAL A 19 -18.13 3.59 27.15
C VAL A 19 -17.44 2.50 27.95
N LEU A 20 -17.90 1.27 27.74
CA LEU A 20 -17.10 0.09 27.99
C LEU A 20 -15.74 0.39 27.38
N GLN A 21 -14.73 0.61 28.22
CA GLN A 21 -13.35 0.47 27.80
C GLN A 21 -13.21 -1.01 27.46
N ALA A 22 -13.54 -1.36 26.22
CA ALA A 22 -13.07 -2.57 25.59
C ALA A 22 -11.56 -2.49 25.74
N HIS A 23 -11.03 -3.32 26.64
CA HIS A 23 -9.62 -3.41 26.87
C HIS A 23 -9.02 -3.70 25.50
N ALA A 24 -8.24 -2.76 24.96
CA ALA A 24 -7.39 -3.05 23.84
C ALA A 24 -6.53 -4.22 24.33
N ALA A 25 -6.85 -5.43 23.86
CA ALA A 25 -5.95 -6.55 24.00
C ALA A 25 -4.59 -6.05 23.50
N PRO A 26 -3.49 -6.31 24.24
CA PRO A 26 -2.17 -5.91 23.77
C PRO A 26 -2.07 -6.36 22.32
N ASP A 27 -1.78 -5.41 21.42
CA ASP A 27 -1.68 -5.66 19.98
C ASP A 27 -0.78 -6.88 19.80
N GLU A 28 -1.38 -8.06 19.58
CA GLU A 28 -0.59 -9.23 19.21
C GLU A 28 0.14 -8.81 17.95
N PRO A 29 1.47 -8.94 17.92
CA PRO A 29 2.24 -8.53 16.76
C PRO A 29 1.67 -9.28 15.56
N SER A 30 1.18 -8.52 14.59
CA SER A 30 0.50 -9.04 13.41
C SER A 30 1.51 -9.58 12.43
N PHE A 31 2.06 -10.73 12.81
CA PHE A 31 2.97 -11.47 11.97
C PHE A 31 2.17 -12.14 10.84
N LEU A 32 2.66 -11.96 9.62
CA LEU A 32 2.20 -12.79 8.51
C LEU A 32 2.74 -14.22 8.69
N PRO A 33 1.94 -15.26 8.36
CA PRO A 33 2.45 -16.62 8.33
C PRO A 33 3.69 -16.74 7.44
N GLN A 34 4.66 -17.58 7.82
CA GLN A 34 5.94 -17.69 7.11
C GLN A 34 5.77 -18.03 5.61
N GLU A 35 4.81 -18.90 5.28
CA GLU A 35 4.49 -19.25 3.89
C GLU A 35 3.95 -18.03 3.12
N THR A 36 3.05 -17.26 3.73
CA THR A 36 2.55 -16.00 3.15
C THR A 36 3.67 -14.97 3.01
N CYS A 37 4.56 -14.83 4.00
CA CYS A 37 5.73 -13.96 3.88
C CYS A 37 6.63 -14.38 2.71
N THR A 38 6.86 -15.67 2.53
CA THR A 38 7.68 -16.20 1.41
C THR A 38 7.05 -15.84 0.07
N SER A 39 5.75 -16.09 -0.08
CA SER A 39 5.01 -15.78 -1.32
C SER A 39 5.00 -14.27 -1.59
N VAL A 40 4.66 -13.45 -0.60
CA VAL A 40 4.62 -11.99 -0.76
C VAL A 40 6.01 -11.41 -1.05
N ARG A 41 7.06 -11.95 -0.42
CA ARG A 41 8.44 -11.54 -0.66
C ARG A 41 8.87 -11.85 -2.09
N HIS A 42 8.54 -13.05 -2.59
CA HIS A 42 8.81 -13.43 -3.97
C HIS A 42 8.23 -12.43 -4.97
N GLU A 43 6.96 -12.03 -4.79
CA GLU A 43 6.32 -11.06 -5.68
C GLU A 43 6.95 -9.66 -5.59
N ILE A 44 7.30 -9.21 -4.38
CA ILE A 44 7.98 -7.91 -4.17
C ILE A 44 9.39 -7.89 -4.78
N ASP A 45 10.12 -9.00 -4.69
CA ASP A 45 11.45 -9.12 -5.29
C ASP A 45 11.36 -9.15 -6.82
N ALA A 46 10.32 -9.79 -7.38
CA ALA A 46 10.03 -9.78 -8.81
C ALA A 46 9.71 -8.36 -9.31
N VAL A 47 8.81 -7.63 -8.63
CA VAL A 47 8.52 -6.21 -8.93
C VAL A 47 9.81 -5.38 -8.91
N SER A 48 10.64 -5.56 -7.88
CA SER A 48 11.94 -4.89 -7.77
C SER A 48 12.89 -5.22 -8.91
N ALA A 49 12.87 -6.45 -9.43
CA ALA A 49 13.71 -6.88 -10.54
C ALA A 49 13.24 -6.26 -11.87
N HIS A 50 11.93 -6.26 -12.14
CA HIS A 50 11.35 -5.62 -13.32
C HIS A 50 11.63 -4.11 -13.36
N LEU A 51 11.46 -3.42 -12.23
CA LEU A 51 11.76 -1.99 -12.10
C LEU A 51 13.24 -1.68 -12.35
N ARG A 52 14.15 -2.47 -11.75
CA ARG A 52 15.60 -2.31 -11.98
C ARG A 52 15.99 -2.59 -13.43
N ALA A 53 15.42 -3.63 -14.05
CA ALA A 53 15.67 -3.94 -15.45
C ALA A 53 15.21 -2.80 -16.38
N ALA A 54 14.04 -2.21 -16.12
CA ALA A 54 13.53 -1.07 -16.85
C ALA A 54 14.41 0.19 -16.71
N GLN A 55 15.04 0.39 -15.55
CA GLN A 55 15.99 1.49 -15.32
C GLN A 55 17.38 1.24 -15.93
N ALA A 56 17.81 -0.04 -15.97
CA ALA A 56 19.12 -0.45 -16.47
C ALA A 56 19.24 -0.41 -18.00
N ASP A 57 18.16 -0.10 -18.72
CA ASP A 57 18.15 0.18 -20.15
C ASP A 57 18.02 1.69 -20.46
N PRO A 58 19.03 2.53 -20.16
CA PRO A 58 19.00 3.97 -20.44
C PRO A 58 19.44 4.31 -21.88
N ALA A 59 19.76 3.32 -22.72
CA ALA A 59 20.40 3.55 -24.02
C ALA A 59 19.39 3.62 -25.19
N GLY A 60 18.66 4.74 -25.27
CA GLY A 60 18.41 5.39 -26.55
C GLY A 60 17.37 4.82 -27.50
N GLN A 61 16.56 3.83 -27.13
CA GLN A 61 15.22 3.73 -27.67
C GLN A 61 14.33 4.36 -26.62
N ALA A 62 13.80 5.55 -26.91
CA ALA A 62 12.69 6.12 -26.16
C ALA A 62 11.78 4.96 -25.82
N VAL A 63 11.66 4.59 -24.53
CA VAL A 63 10.97 3.37 -24.13
C VAL A 63 9.70 3.35 -24.94
N ALA A 64 9.66 2.46 -25.93
CA ALA A 64 8.58 2.51 -26.89
C ALA A 64 7.32 2.35 -26.04
N SER A 65 6.22 2.99 -26.44
CA SER A 65 4.96 2.81 -25.69
C SER A 65 4.70 1.32 -25.41
N ASP A 66 5.16 0.44 -26.30
CA ASP A 66 5.13 -1.01 -26.20
C ASP A 66 5.98 -1.60 -25.05
N GLY A 67 7.15 -1.03 -24.75
CA GLY A 67 8.03 -1.45 -23.65
C GLY A 67 7.44 -1.12 -22.28
N GLU A 68 6.93 0.10 -22.09
CA GLU A 68 6.23 0.51 -20.86
C GLU A 68 4.89 -0.23 -20.69
N ALA A 69 4.16 -0.45 -21.79
CA ALA A 69 2.92 -1.25 -21.76
C ALA A 69 3.20 -2.72 -21.39
N LYS A 70 4.29 -3.31 -21.91
CA LYS A 70 4.72 -4.66 -21.54
C LYS A 70 5.12 -4.73 -20.07
N LEU A 71 5.92 -3.79 -19.60
CA LEU A 71 6.29 -3.68 -18.19
C LEU A 71 5.05 -3.56 -17.29
N ALA A 72 4.06 -2.76 -17.68
CA ALA A 72 2.81 -2.61 -16.92
C ALA A 72 2.05 -3.93 -16.81
N LEU A 73 2.03 -4.73 -17.87
CA LEU A 73 1.34 -6.01 -17.89
C LEU A 73 2.03 -7.05 -17.01
N GLU A 74 3.37 -7.14 -17.08
CA GLU A 74 4.17 -8.03 -16.23
C GLU A 74 4.01 -7.69 -14.75
N LEU A 75 4.11 -6.41 -14.40
CA LEU A 75 3.92 -5.94 -13.03
C LEU A 75 2.49 -6.15 -12.52
N GLY A 76 1.49 -6.04 -13.39
CA GLY A 76 0.08 -6.24 -13.02
C GLY A 76 -0.19 -7.61 -12.43
N ALA A 77 0.41 -8.67 -12.98
CA ALA A 77 0.28 -10.03 -12.47
C ALA A 77 0.84 -10.17 -11.04
N HIS A 78 1.99 -9.54 -10.77
CA HIS A 78 2.57 -9.52 -9.43
C HIS A 78 1.69 -8.76 -8.42
N LEU A 79 1.10 -7.62 -8.82
CA LEU A 79 0.19 -6.89 -7.94
C LEU A 79 -1.11 -7.66 -7.63
N ASP A 80 -1.63 -8.43 -8.59
CA ASP A 80 -2.77 -9.32 -8.37
C ASP A 80 -2.43 -10.45 -7.39
N ALA A 81 -1.24 -11.04 -7.50
CA ALA A 81 -0.75 -12.05 -6.56
C ALA A 81 -0.56 -11.48 -5.14
N LEU A 82 -0.03 -10.26 -5.02
CA LEU A 82 0.07 -9.55 -3.74
C LEU A 82 -1.31 -9.29 -3.12
N ARG A 83 -2.29 -8.91 -3.95
CA ARG A 83 -3.67 -8.66 -3.49
C ARG A 83 -4.35 -9.93 -2.96
N ALA A 84 -4.02 -11.10 -3.52
CA ALA A 84 -4.51 -12.38 -3.01
C ALA A 84 -3.94 -12.73 -1.61
N ASN A 85 -2.77 -12.19 -1.28
CA ASN A 85 -2.03 -12.45 -0.04
C ASN A 85 -2.05 -11.28 0.96
N LEU A 86 -3.10 -10.45 0.91
CA LEU A 86 -3.25 -9.34 1.84
C LEU A 86 -3.28 -9.81 3.31
N PRO A 87 -2.69 -9.02 4.23
CA PRO A 87 -2.73 -9.36 5.66
C PRO A 87 -4.16 -9.45 6.19
N ALA A 88 -4.34 -10.26 7.23
CA ALA A 88 -5.64 -10.47 7.87
C ALA A 88 -6.03 -9.30 8.79
N GLN A 89 -5.05 -8.69 9.48
CA GLN A 89 -5.33 -7.60 10.41
C GLN A 89 -5.81 -6.35 9.65
N ARG A 90 -6.94 -5.80 10.08
CA ARG A 90 -7.74 -4.81 9.33
C ARG A 90 -6.96 -3.56 8.93
N THR A 91 -6.15 -3.02 9.84
CA THR A 91 -5.40 -1.77 9.61
C THR A 91 -4.33 -1.98 8.54
N GLN A 92 -3.52 -3.03 8.65
CA GLN A 92 -2.47 -3.35 7.68
C GLN A 92 -3.09 -3.81 6.36
N ARG A 93 -4.22 -4.51 6.40
CA ARG A 93 -4.98 -4.86 5.18
C ARG A 93 -5.39 -3.61 4.41
N ALA A 94 -5.91 -2.61 5.12
CA ALA A 94 -6.32 -1.34 4.51
C ALA A 94 -5.11 -0.60 3.91
N GLN A 95 -4.00 -0.50 4.64
CA GLN A 95 -2.77 0.12 4.15
C GLN A 95 -2.19 -0.62 2.93
N ALA A 96 -2.07 -1.93 2.99
CA ALA A 96 -1.61 -2.75 1.86
C ALA A 96 -2.54 -2.62 0.65
N SER A 97 -3.85 -2.61 0.86
CA SER A 97 -4.84 -2.46 -0.22
C SER A 97 -4.75 -1.10 -0.90
N LEU A 98 -4.51 -0.04 -0.12
CA LEU A 98 -4.33 1.32 -0.65
C LEU A 98 -3.09 1.39 -1.53
N LEU A 99 -1.93 0.96 -1.01
CA LEU A 99 -0.67 0.94 -1.76
C LEU A 99 -0.78 0.11 -3.06
N LEU A 100 -1.40 -1.07 -3.00
CA LEU A 100 -1.61 -1.87 -4.22
C LEU A 100 -2.58 -1.21 -5.20
N SER A 101 -3.55 -0.42 -4.72
CA SER A 101 -4.42 0.38 -5.60
C SER A 101 -3.63 1.48 -6.28
N ASP A 102 -2.83 2.23 -5.53
CA ASP A 102 -2.02 3.33 -6.04
C ASP A 102 -1.00 2.83 -7.08
N MET A 103 -0.34 1.69 -6.80
CA MET A 103 0.52 1.03 -7.78
C MET A 103 -0.24 0.62 -9.04
N ARG A 104 -1.45 0.07 -8.94
CA ARG A 104 -2.26 -0.29 -10.12
C ARG A 104 -2.69 0.92 -10.93
N ASP A 105 -2.98 2.03 -10.29
CA ASP A 105 -3.28 3.29 -10.97
C ASP A 105 -2.04 3.82 -11.69
N ALA A 106 -0.86 3.68 -11.09
CA ALA A 106 0.41 3.95 -11.76
C ALA A 106 0.63 3.02 -12.97
N LEU A 107 0.36 1.71 -12.88
CA LEU A 107 0.43 0.81 -14.04
C LEU A 107 -0.53 1.21 -15.16
N SER A 108 -1.75 1.63 -14.79
CA SER A 108 -2.74 2.14 -15.75
C SER A 108 -2.23 3.40 -16.44
N LEU A 109 -1.65 4.34 -15.69
CA LEU A 109 -1.05 5.55 -16.24
C LEU A 109 0.12 5.23 -17.16
N MET A 110 1.00 4.31 -16.77
CA MET A 110 2.14 3.87 -17.57
C MET A 110 1.71 3.26 -18.91
N ARG A 111 0.63 2.45 -18.90
CA ARG A 111 0.09 1.83 -20.11
C ARG A 111 -0.61 2.82 -21.05
N ASN A 112 -1.37 3.75 -20.49
CA ASN A 112 -2.34 4.53 -21.26
C ASN A 112 -1.88 5.97 -21.55
N ALA A 113 -0.87 6.50 -20.86
CA ALA A 113 -0.44 7.88 -21.05
C ALA A 113 0.24 8.06 -22.42
N THR A 114 -0.12 9.13 -23.11
CA THR A 114 0.47 9.49 -24.42
C THR A 114 1.86 10.12 -24.27
N HIS A 115 2.08 10.86 -23.18
CA HIS A 115 3.33 11.59 -22.95
C HIS A 115 4.34 10.75 -22.15
N VAL A 116 5.60 10.77 -22.62
CA VAL A 116 6.72 10.06 -21.97
C VAL A 116 6.90 10.50 -20.52
N ASP A 117 6.78 11.79 -20.21
CA ASP A 117 6.98 12.29 -18.85
C ASP A 117 5.92 11.77 -17.87
N ALA A 118 4.68 11.58 -18.34
CA ALA A 118 3.62 10.99 -17.53
C ALA A 118 3.88 9.50 -17.24
N ARG A 119 4.43 8.77 -18.22
CA ARG A 119 4.83 7.36 -18.02
C ARG A 119 6.03 7.24 -17.08
N ARG A 120 7.02 8.14 -17.18
CA ARG A 120 8.13 8.22 -16.22
C ARG A 120 7.66 8.55 -14.81
N LEU A 121 6.74 9.50 -14.66
CA LEU A 121 6.13 9.81 -13.36
C LEU A 121 5.39 8.59 -12.78
N ALA A 122 4.72 7.80 -13.62
CA ALA A 122 4.07 6.58 -13.20
C ALA A 122 5.07 5.55 -12.64
N VAL A 123 6.21 5.34 -13.32
CA VAL A 123 7.29 4.46 -12.83
C VAL A 123 7.83 4.95 -11.48
N GLN A 124 8.05 6.26 -11.32
CA GLN A 124 8.53 6.83 -10.06
C GLN A 124 7.53 6.62 -8.90
N ARG A 125 6.24 6.83 -9.13
CA ARG A 125 5.20 6.58 -8.14
C ARG A 125 5.13 5.11 -7.74
N LEU A 126 5.17 4.23 -8.73
CA LEU A 126 5.20 2.79 -8.50
C LEU A 126 6.40 2.39 -7.63
N GLU A 127 7.59 2.95 -7.86
CA GLU A 127 8.76 2.70 -7.03
C GLU A 127 8.59 3.19 -5.58
N GLU A 128 7.98 4.36 -5.39
CA GLU A 128 7.71 4.93 -4.07
C GLU A 128 6.72 4.07 -3.28
N ASP A 129 5.58 3.74 -3.88
CA ASP A 129 4.57 2.90 -3.27
C ASP A 129 5.13 1.49 -2.98
N HIS A 130 5.94 0.95 -3.89
CA HIS A 130 6.61 -0.33 -3.71
C HIS A 130 7.56 -0.32 -2.50
N ARG A 131 8.33 0.76 -2.31
CA ARG A 131 9.17 0.94 -1.12
C ARG A 131 8.33 1.02 0.15
N LEU A 132 7.21 1.74 0.13
CA LEU A 132 6.28 1.83 1.25
C LEU A 132 5.67 0.47 1.60
N TYR A 133 5.31 -0.32 0.59
CA TYR A 133 4.82 -1.69 0.78
C TYR A 133 5.89 -2.58 1.42
N ASN A 134 7.15 -2.47 0.98
CA ASN A 134 8.24 -3.20 1.61
C ASN A 134 8.44 -2.79 3.10
N VAL A 135 8.28 -1.51 3.44
CA VAL A 135 8.29 -1.05 4.84
C VAL A 135 7.15 -1.68 5.64
N LEU A 136 5.93 -1.72 5.08
CA LEU A 136 4.79 -2.38 5.70
C LEU A 136 5.09 -3.86 5.99
N LEU A 137 5.69 -4.58 5.06
CA LEU A 137 6.07 -5.99 5.26
C LEU A 137 7.04 -6.20 6.41
N LYS A 138 7.98 -5.28 6.64
CA LYS A 138 8.89 -5.33 7.79
C LYS A 138 8.12 -5.22 9.11
N THR A 139 7.07 -4.40 9.16
CA THR A 139 6.21 -4.30 10.35
C THR A 139 5.38 -5.56 10.60
N LEU A 140 5.13 -6.35 9.55
CA LEU A 140 4.43 -7.64 9.60
C LEU A 140 5.39 -8.83 9.85
N GLY A 141 6.66 -8.54 10.20
CA GLY A 141 7.72 -9.53 10.43
C GLY A 141 8.15 -10.34 9.21
N CYS A 142 7.74 -9.95 8.00
CA CYS A 142 8.34 -10.47 6.78
C CYS A 142 9.65 -9.71 6.52
N ALA A 143 10.73 -10.07 7.22
CA ALA A 143 12.05 -9.52 6.94
C ALA A 143 12.56 -9.99 5.56
N ASP A 144 13.49 -9.25 4.97
CA ASP A 144 14.27 -9.76 3.85
C ASP A 144 14.96 -11.05 4.29
N PRO A 145 14.91 -12.13 3.50
CA PRO A 145 15.69 -13.31 3.82
C PRO A 145 17.15 -12.87 3.96
N ARG A 146 17.76 -13.15 5.12
CA ARG A 146 19.20 -12.93 5.29
C ARG A 146 19.87 -13.65 4.13
N PRO A 147 20.81 -13.00 3.40
CA PRO A 147 21.60 -13.72 2.42
C PRO A 147 22.27 -14.89 3.15
N THR A 148 21.82 -16.10 2.87
CA THR A 148 22.55 -17.31 3.23
C THR A 148 23.83 -17.21 2.42
N ALA A 149 24.93 -16.84 3.08
CA ALA A 149 26.26 -16.95 2.50
C ALA A 149 26.41 -18.40 2.04
N LEU A 150 26.50 -18.59 0.72
CA LEU A 150 26.89 -19.84 0.07
C LEU A 150 28.41 -19.99 0.16
#